data_AF-A0A1K2HRM9-F1
#
_entry.id   AF-A0A1K2HRM9-F1
#
_cell.length_a   1.000
_cell.length_b   1.000
_cell.length_c   1.000
_cell.angle_alpha   90.00
_cell.angle_beta   90.00
_cell.angle_gamma   90.00
#
_symmetry.space_group_name_H-M   'P 1'
#
loop_
_entity.id
_entity.type
_entity.pdbx_description
1 polymer ?
#
loop_
_entity_poly.entity_id
_entity_poly.type
_entity_poly.pdbx_seq_one_letter_code
_entity_poly.pdbx_strand_id
1 'polypeptide(L)'
;MKKAAALLALLAPVFLLSACNDDDDPPPEAKAYVRVVHASPDAPAVDVTLDGAAVVSGAAFKAATGFATTTAGAHAIKVNVAGSATTVLSANPTLTKDRYYTVFAANKGASLEPLVVEEDGVAPTAGNIKLRVVHAAPSAPNVDVYVTAPGAALGTATLSNVAFKGVSDALQVPAGDYRVRVTPTGSSTVVYDSGTLSLAAGANLVAAAVDASTGNSPVSLLVLTRDAAAPVFEVSDKQAKVRAVHASPDAPAVDILVDDAEVAGDVSFPADTGYLSLLAKTYNFKVNAANTATSVIDADVPLEAGKRYSVIAANLLASIEPLVLDDTTATPAAGKAKLRIVHLSPDAGLVDVLANDAELAGDVAFKDATGYLEVDAGDYAVKVNAAGTATTAISGNVTLLSGKIYSVYAVGSAAGGATNPLDLKVLTDN
;
A
#
# COMPACT_ATOMS: atom_id res chain seq x y z
N MET A 1 63.77 -65.50 64.80
CA MET A 1 64.14 -66.87 64.37
C MET A 1 63.01 -67.45 63.53
N LYS A 2 63.35 -68.09 62.40
CA LYS A 2 62.52 -68.91 61.48
C LYS A 2 61.48 -68.11 60.64
N LYS A 3 61.79 -67.76 59.38
CA LYS A 3 61.68 -68.57 58.14
C LYS A 3 60.28 -69.13 57.90
N ALA A 4 59.59 -68.61 56.89
CA ALA A 4 58.82 -69.40 55.92
C ALA A 4 58.63 -68.59 54.63
N ALA A 5 59.27 -69.05 53.56
CA ALA A 5 58.98 -68.66 52.19
C ALA A 5 57.81 -69.49 51.67
N ALA A 6 56.90 -68.87 50.92
CA ALA A 6 55.94 -69.58 50.08
C ALA A 6 55.84 -68.86 48.73
N LEU A 7 56.39 -69.53 47.73
CA LEU A 7 56.32 -69.25 46.30
C LEU A 7 55.02 -69.88 45.77
N LEU A 8 54.12 -69.12 45.14
CA LEU A 8 53.14 -69.72 44.21
C LEU A 8 52.50 -68.71 43.25
N ALA A 9 52.72 -69.00 41.96
CA ALA A 9 51.90 -68.74 40.77
C ALA A 9 51.49 -67.30 40.41
N LEU A 10 52.22 -66.78 39.41
CA LEU A 10 51.83 -65.69 38.52
C LEU A 10 50.66 -66.16 37.64
N LEU A 11 49.45 -65.61 37.83
CA LEU A 11 48.37 -65.66 36.85
C LEU A 11 47.99 -64.22 36.52
N ALA A 12 48.45 -63.72 35.38
CA ALA A 12 48.05 -62.42 34.86
C ALA A 12 46.60 -62.53 34.34
N PRO A 13 45.64 -61.72 34.85
CA PRO A 13 44.36 -61.58 34.18
C PRO A 13 44.60 -60.77 32.91
N VAL A 14 44.41 -61.41 31.76
CA VAL A 14 44.22 -60.74 30.48
C VAL A 14 42.94 -59.91 30.62
N PHE A 15 43.09 -58.63 30.93
CA PHE A 15 42.00 -57.67 30.77
C PHE A 15 41.75 -57.52 29.28
N LEU A 16 40.70 -58.20 28.80
CA LEU A 16 40.05 -57.84 27.55
C LEU A 16 39.47 -56.44 27.76
N LEU A 17 40.14 -55.43 27.19
CA LEU A 17 39.57 -54.11 26.95
C LEU A 17 38.37 -54.30 26.02
N SER A 18 37.17 -54.35 26.59
CA SER A 18 35.94 -54.10 25.84
C SER A 18 35.94 -52.62 25.49
N ALA A 19 36.34 -52.30 24.27
CA ALA A 19 36.08 -51.04 23.63
C ALA A 19 34.59 -51.03 23.20
N CYS A 20 33.71 -50.54 24.08
CA CYS A 20 32.38 -50.08 23.67
C CYS A 20 32.54 -48.64 23.19
N ASN A 21 32.73 -48.49 21.88
CA ASN A 21 32.61 -47.24 21.16
C ASN A 21 31.20 -47.21 20.55
N ASP A 22 30.18 -46.96 21.38
CA ASP A 22 28.83 -46.63 20.92
C ASP A 22 28.67 -45.11 21.03
N ASP A 23 29.34 -44.39 20.12
CA ASP A 23 28.89 -43.07 19.69
C ASP A 23 27.73 -43.29 18.70
N ASP A 24 26.63 -43.86 19.19
CA ASP A 24 25.33 -43.80 18.52
C ASP A 24 24.73 -42.41 18.79
N ASP A 25 25.38 -41.37 18.24
CA ASP A 25 24.67 -40.12 18.03
C ASP A 25 23.50 -40.45 17.09
N PRO A 26 22.23 -40.27 17.51
CA PRO A 26 21.10 -40.51 16.64
C PRO A 26 21.32 -39.71 15.35
N PRO A 27 21.00 -40.27 14.16
CA PRO A 27 21.19 -39.57 12.90
C PRO A 27 20.62 -38.16 13.02
N PRO A 28 21.37 -37.11 12.62
CA PRO A 28 20.93 -35.74 12.85
C PRO A 28 19.54 -35.56 12.28
N GLU A 29 18.59 -35.24 13.16
CA GLU A 29 17.17 -35.17 12.82
C GLU A 29 16.99 -34.40 11.52
N ALA A 30 16.19 -34.95 10.61
CA ALA A 30 15.85 -34.28 9.37
C ALA A 30 15.01 -33.05 9.72
N LYS A 31 15.64 -31.89 9.89
CA LYS A 31 14.97 -30.64 10.28
C LYS A 31 14.40 -29.91 9.07
N ALA A 32 13.28 -29.24 9.27
CA ALA A 32 12.65 -28.28 8.37
C ALA A 32 12.30 -27.01 9.13
N TYR A 33 12.09 -25.91 8.40
CA TYR A 33 11.83 -24.59 8.99
C TYR A 33 10.49 -24.06 8.49
N VAL A 34 9.61 -23.66 9.39
CA VAL A 34 8.26 -23.16 9.02
C VAL A 34 7.96 -21.83 9.70
N ARG A 35 7.33 -20.92 8.96
CA ARG A 35 6.74 -19.70 9.50
C ARG A 35 5.35 -19.48 8.93
N VAL A 36 4.57 -18.64 9.60
CA VAL A 36 3.23 -18.27 9.15
C VAL A 36 3.12 -16.76 8.98
N VAL A 37 2.41 -16.34 7.94
CA VAL A 37 2.12 -14.93 7.64
C VAL A 37 0.61 -14.74 7.60
N HIS A 38 0.09 -13.76 8.34
CA HIS A 38 -1.30 -13.35 8.22
C HIS A 38 -1.48 -12.40 7.03
N ALA A 39 -2.00 -12.91 5.92
CA ALA A 39 -2.16 -12.16 4.67
C ALA A 39 -3.63 -11.83 4.33
N SER A 40 -4.58 -12.15 5.21
CA SER A 40 -5.98 -11.76 5.03
C SER A 40 -6.28 -10.34 5.53
N PRO A 41 -6.83 -9.46 4.69
CA PRO A 41 -7.06 -8.05 5.02
C PRO A 41 -8.26 -7.79 5.94
N ASP A 42 -9.23 -8.70 5.96
CA ASP A 42 -10.52 -8.53 6.63
C ASP A 42 -10.81 -9.62 7.68
N ALA A 43 -9.90 -10.58 7.84
CA ALA A 43 -9.95 -11.49 8.98
C ALA A 43 -9.51 -10.75 10.27
N PRO A 44 -10.13 -11.09 11.41
CA PRO A 44 -9.63 -10.62 12.71
C PRO A 44 -8.24 -11.17 12.98
N ALA A 45 -7.57 -10.65 14.00
CA ALA A 45 -6.30 -11.22 14.47
C ALA A 45 -6.42 -12.73 14.71
N VAL A 46 -5.33 -13.46 14.49
CA VAL A 46 -5.32 -14.93 14.52
C VAL A 46 -4.28 -15.53 15.46
N ASP A 47 -4.59 -16.69 16.00
CA ASP A 47 -3.65 -17.56 16.69
C ASP A 47 -3.18 -18.67 15.75
N VAL A 48 -1.90 -19.03 15.80
CA VAL A 48 -1.32 -20.08 14.94
C VAL A 48 -0.79 -21.20 15.81
N THR A 49 -1.13 -22.44 15.46
CA THR A 49 -0.57 -23.65 16.09
C THR A 49 0.14 -24.53 15.07
N LEU A 50 1.26 -25.13 15.47
CA LEU A 50 1.98 -26.18 14.76
C LEU A 50 1.88 -27.47 15.59
N ASP A 51 1.29 -28.52 15.02
CA ASP A 51 1.03 -29.81 15.67
C ASP A 51 0.30 -29.68 17.01
N GLY A 52 -0.58 -28.69 17.11
CA GLY A 52 -1.35 -28.36 18.31
C GLY A 52 -0.62 -27.49 19.34
N ALA A 53 0.69 -27.25 19.19
CA ALA A 53 1.42 -26.30 20.01
C ALA A 53 1.27 -24.86 19.48
N ALA A 54 1.00 -23.90 20.36
CA ALA A 54 0.89 -22.50 19.97
C ALA A 54 2.25 -21.93 19.53
N VAL A 55 2.27 -21.28 18.36
CA VAL A 55 3.46 -20.64 17.77
C VAL A 55 3.34 -19.12 17.81
N VAL A 56 2.13 -18.59 17.60
CA VAL A 56 1.83 -17.16 17.73
C VAL A 56 0.43 -16.97 18.29
N SER A 57 0.23 -15.91 19.06
CA SER A 57 -1.08 -15.49 19.55
C SER A 57 -1.35 -14.05 19.12
N GLY A 58 -2.58 -13.77 18.65
CA GLY A 58 -3.03 -12.43 18.30
C GLY A 58 -2.27 -11.78 17.14
N ALA A 59 -1.77 -12.57 16.18
CA ALA A 59 -1.14 -12.03 14.99
C ALA A 59 -2.15 -11.17 14.21
N ALA A 60 -1.84 -9.88 14.02
CA ALA A 60 -2.65 -8.98 13.21
C ALA A 60 -2.38 -9.20 11.71
N PHE A 61 -3.23 -8.62 10.84
CA PHE A 61 -2.96 -8.55 9.41
C PHE A 61 -1.54 -8.00 9.15
N LYS A 62 -0.82 -8.61 8.20
CA LYS A 62 0.58 -8.35 7.82
C LYS A 62 1.65 -8.84 8.82
N ALA A 63 1.25 -9.42 9.96
CA ALA A 63 2.21 -10.03 10.87
C ALA A 63 2.79 -11.35 10.30
N ALA A 64 4.05 -11.61 10.63
CA ALA A 64 4.72 -12.86 10.33
C ALA A 64 5.44 -13.39 11.58
N THR A 65 5.47 -14.71 11.74
CA THR A 65 6.31 -15.35 12.74
C THR A 65 7.76 -15.42 12.27
N GLY A 66 8.69 -15.59 13.21
CA GLY A 66 10.00 -16.17 12.89
C GLY A 66 9.86 -17.62 12.39
N PHE A 67 10.95 -18.17 11.86
CA PHE A 67 10.99 -19.59 11.51
C PHE A 67 11.07 -20.45 12.78
N ALA A 68 10.08 -21.33 12.96
CA ALA A 68 10.14 -22.44 13.90
C ALA A 68 10.88 -23.61 13.25
N THR A 69 11.76 -24.25 14.01
CA THR A 69 12.41 -25.51 13.60
C THR A 69 11.52 -26.68 13.98
N THR A 70 11.30 -27.60 13.04
CA THR A 70 10.52 -28.83 13.24
C THR A 70 11.18 -29.99 12.47
N THR A 71 10.65 -31.19 12.60
CA THR A 71 11.07 -32.36 11.82
C THR A 71 10.60 -32.25 10.36
N ALA A 72 11.17 -33.06 9.47
CA ALA A 72 10.65 -33.30 8.14
C ALA A 72 9.49 -34.31 8.23
N GLY A 73 8.47 -34.13 7.38
CA GLY A 73 7.24 -34.92 7.42
C GLY A 73 5.99 -34.06 7.32
N ALA A 74 4.82 -34.70 7.50
CA ALA A 74 3.55 -33.99 7.51
C ALA A 74 3.35 -33.28 8.85
N HIS A 75 3.09 -31.97 8.81
CA HIS A 75 2.86 -31.16 10.01
C HIS A 75 1.52 -30.44 9.92
N ALA A 76 0.76 -30.46 11.01
CA ALA A 76 -0.55 -29.82 11.07
C ALA A 76 -0.41 -28.35 11.49
N ILE A 77 -0.68 -27.43 10.57
CA ILE A 77 -0.71 -26.00 10.84
C ILE A 77 -2.18 -25.58 10.90
N LYS A 78 -2.59 -24.98 12.01
CA LYS A 78 -3.93 -24.41 12.17
C LYS A 78 -3.84 -22.93 12.48
N VAL A 79 -4.77 -22.17 11.91
CA VAL A 79 -4.98 -20.76 12.21
C VAL A 79 -6.38 -20.65 12.80
N ASN A 80 -6.46 -20.10 14.01
CA ASN A 80 -7.70 -19.89 14.74
C ASN A 80 -7.97 -18.40 14.87
N VAL A 81 -9.24 -18.01 15.02
CA VAL A 81 -9.58 -16.64 15.44
C VAL A 81 -8.95 -16.38 16.80
N ALA A 82 -8.26 -15.25 16.97
CA ALA A 82 -7.53 -14.95 18.20
C ALA A 82 -8.43 -15.02 19.45
N GLY A 83 -7.96 -15.75 20.46
CA GLY A 83 -8.69 -15.94 21.71
C GLY A 83 -9.91 -16.87 21.59
N SER A 84 -10.07 -17.58 20.47
CA SER A 84 -11.15 -18.53 20.22
C SER A 84 -10.61 -19.89 19.76
N ALA A 85 -11.41 -20.95 19.98
CA ALA A 85 -11.14 -22.28 19.44
C ALA A 85 -11.60 -22.45 17.98
N THR A 86 -12.16 -21.41 17.36
CA THR A 86 -12.63 -21.45 15.97
C THR A 86 -11.46 -21.50 15.00
N THR A 87 -11.19 -22.66 14.41
CA THR A 87 -10.23 -22.81 13.30
C THR A 87 -10.80 -22.25 12.01
N VAL A 88 -10.08 -21.31 11.40
CA VAL A 88 -10.43 -20.68 10.12
C VAL A 88 -9.57 -21.15 8.97
N LEU A 89 -8.43 -21.79 9.26
CA LEU A 89 -7.59 -22.45 8.26
C LEU A 89 -6.91 -23.67 8.87
N SER A 90 -6.85 -24.76 8.12
CA SER A 90 -6.05 -25.94 8.43
C SER A 90 -5.21 -26.32 7.21
N ALA A 91 -3.92 -26.52 7.41
CA ALA A 91 -2.98 -26.97 6.38
C ALA A 91 -2.14 -28.12 6.91
N ASN A 92 -1.83 -29.11 6.07
CA ASN A 92 -0.98 -30.23 6.42
C ASN A 92 0.18 -30.37 5.43
N PRO A 93 1.08 -29.37 5.28
CA PRO A 93 2.19 -29.46 4.35
C PRO A 93 3.14 -30.59 4.75
N THR A 94 3.67 -31.28 3.73
CA THR A 94 4.79 -32.20 3.90
C THR A 94 6.10 -31.42 3.79
N LEU A 95 6.79 -31.26 4.91
CA LEU A 95 8.03 -30.51 4.99
C LEU A 95 9.22 -31.41 4.65
N THR A 96 10.10 -30.94 3.77
CA THR A 96 11.32 -31.66 3.40
C THR A 96 12.52 -31.16 4.20
N LYS A 97 13.48 -32.05 4.46
CA LYS A 97 14.74 -31.73 5.16
C LYS A 97 15.45 -30.54 4.49
N ASP A 98 15.99 -29.64 5.32
CA ASP A 98 16.79 -28.47 4.93
C ASP A 98 16.06 -27.47 4.02
N ARG A 99 14.72 -27.45 4.10
CA ARG A 99 13.84 -26.51 3.40
C ARG A 99 13.14 -25.55 4.36
N TYR A 100 12.82 -24.37 3.84
CA TYR A 100 12.13 -23.29 4.52
C TYR A 100 10.73 -23.14 3.91
N TYR A 101 9.72 -23.08 4.74
CA TYR A 101 8.32 -22.99 4.35
C TYR A 101 7.68 -21.74 4.95
N THR A 102 7.16 -20.88 4.08
CA THR A 102 6.32 -19.75 4.48
C THR A 102 4.88 -20.09 4.15
N VAL A 103 4.03 -20.17 5.16
CA VAL A 103 2.58 -20.42 4.99
C VAL A 103 1.83 -19.11 5.15
N PHE A 104 1.31 -18.58 4.05
CA PHE A 104 0.42 -17.42 4.10
C PHE A 104 -1.00 -17.91 4.40
N ALA A 105 -1.61 -17.36 5.45
CA ALA A 105 -3.06 -17.39 5.63
C ALA A 105 -3.67 -16.28 4.76
N ALA A 106 -4.00 -16.63 3.51
CA ALA A 106 -4.41 -15.69 2.47
C ALA A 106 -5.92 -15.79 2.20
N ASN A 107 -6.43 -14.91 1.33
CA ASN A 107 -7.85 -14.74 1.00
C ASN A 107 -8.62 -14.02 2.13
N LYS A 108 -9.97 -13.99 2.07
CA LYS A 108 -10.81 -13.09 2.86
C LYS A 108 -11.74 -13.82 3.83
N GLY A 109 -11.95 -13.23 5.01
CA GLY A 109 -12.93 -13.66 6.01
C GLY A 109 -12.89 -15.16 6.32
N ALA A 110 -14.03 -15.83 6.19
CA ALA A 110 -14.16 -17.27 6.43
C ALA A 110 -13.60 -18.15 5.29
N SER A 111 -13.19 -17.55 4.16
CA SER A 111 -12.62 -18.24 2.99
C SER A 111 -11.09 -18.29 3.03
N LEU A 112 -10.50 -18.13 4.22
CA LEU A 112 -9.06 -18.24 4.44
C LEU A 112 -8.51 -19.56 3.90
N GLU A 113 -7.42 -19.48 3.16
CA GLU A 113 -6.75 -20.65 2.59
C GLU A 113 -5.23 -20.56 2.67
N PRO A 114 -4.53 -21.70 2.80
CA PRO A 114 -3.07 -21.70 2.86
C PRO A 114 -2.46 -21.50 1.47
N LEU A 115 -1.53 -20.55 1.39
CA LEU A 115 -0.55 -20.46 0.31
C LEU A 115 0.82 -20.82 0.86
N VAL A 116 1.31 -22.01 0.52
CA VAL A 116 2.59 -22.53 1.00
C VAL A 116 3.69 -22.21 0.00
N VAL A 117 4.71 -21.49 0.45
CA VAL A 117 5.86 -21.08 -0.34
C VAL A 117 7.10 -21.79 0.19
N GLU A 118 7.74 -22.59 -0.67
CA GLU A 118 8.96 -23.32 -0.34
C GLU A 118 10.21 -22.59 -0.85
N GLU A 119 11.22 -22.51 0.00
CA GLU A 119 12.56 -22.02 -0.31
C GLU A 119 13.60 -23.07 0.09
N ASP A 120 14.64 -23.21 -0.73
CA ASP A 120 15.80 -24.03 -0.36
C ASP A 120 16.68 -23.35 0.70
N GLY A 121 17.54 -24.13 1.35
CA GLY A 121 18.56 -23.62 2.28
C GLY A 121 19.80 -23.03 1.60
N VAL A 122 19.84 -22.93 0.28
CA VAL A 122 21.05 -22.54 -0.46
C VAL A 122 21.21 -21.03 -0.44
N ALA A 123 22.37 -20.56 0.01
CA ALA A 123 22.71 -19.13 0.00
C ALA A 123 22.73 -18.57 -1.44
N PRO A 124 22.42 -17.28 -1.63
CA PRO A 124 22.63 -16.63 -2.92
C PRO A 124 24.10 -16.69 -3.34
N THR A 125 24.35 -16.58 -4.64
CA THR A 125 25.71 -16.41 -5.17
C THR A 125 26.35 -15.15 -4.58
N ALA A 126 27.66 -15.16 -4.36
CA ALA A 126 28.38 -14.01 -3.81
C ALA A 126 28.07 -12.73 -4.60
N GLY A 127 27.74 -11.65 -3.89
CA GLY A 127 27.35 -10.37 -4.49
C GLY A 127 25.87 -10.26 -4.86
N ASN A 128 25.10 -11.36 -4.81
CA ASN A 128 23.67 -11.37 -5.15
C ASN A 128 22.77 -11.48 -3.92
N ILE A 129 21.50 -11.14 -4.13
CA ILE A 129 20.35 -11.49 -3.29
C ILE A 129 19.55 -12.57 -4.00
N LYS A 130 18.91 -13.44 -3.23
CA LYS A 130 17.89 -14.37 -3.71
C LYS A 130 16.51 -13.84 -3.31
N LEU A 131 15.59 -13.74 -4.27
CA LEU A 131 14.23 -13.28 -4.06
C LEU A 131 13.22 -14.29 -4.59
N ARG A 132 12.10 -14.42 -3.88
CA ARG A 132 10.89 -15.03 -4.40
C ARG A 132 9.74 -14.05 -4.26
N VAL A 133 8.99 -13.85 -5.34
CA VAL A 133 7.84 -12.95 -5.36
C VAL A 133 6.57 -13.75 -5.16
N VAL A 134 5.67 -13.24 -4.32
CA VAL A 134 4.38 -13.87 -4.01
C VAL A 134 3.28 -12.83 -4.19
N HIS A 135 2.21 -13.20 -4.86
CA HIS A 135 1.00 -12.38 -4.91
C HIS A 135 -0.05 -12.97 -3.96
N ALA A 136 -0.18 -12.39 -2.78
CA ALA A 136 -1.09 -12.80 -1.71
C ALA A 136 -2.19 -11.75 -1.43
N ALA A 137 -2.52 -10.92 -2.43
CA ALA A 137 -3.48 -9.81 -2.33
C ALA A 137 -4.80 -10.18 -3.04
N PRO A 138 -5.81 -10.73 -2.34
CA PRO A 138 -7.04 -11.24 -2.96
C PRO A 138 -7.93 -10.15 -3.58
N SER A 139 -7.75 -8.87 -3.22
CA SER A 139 -8.52 -7.77 -3.82
C SER A 139 -7.90 -7.22 -5.10
N ALA A 140 -6.62 -7.50 -5.35
CA ALA A 140 -5.94 -7.01 -6.54
C ALA A 140 -6.20 -7.95 -7.73
N PRO A 141 -6.32 -7.40 -8.95
CA PRO A 141 -6.37 -8.21 -10.18
C PRO A 141 -5.01 -8.87 -10.43
N ASN A 142 -4.88 -9.63 -11.51
CA ASN A 142 -3.56 -10.04 -11.98
C ASN A 142 -2.67 -8.80 -12.18
N VAL A 143 -1.38 -8.94 -11.84
CA VAL A 143 -0.43 -7.83 -11.87
C VAL A 143 0.81 -8.15 -12.67
N ASP A 144 1.42 -7.09 -13.22
CA ASP A 144 2.79 -7.09 -13.71
C ASP A 144 3.69 -6.45 -12.64
N VAL A 145 4.85 -7.08 -12.38
CA VAL A 145 5.85 -6.63 -11.39
C VAL A 145 7.11 -6.20 -12.11
N TYR A 146 7.60 -5.01 -11.78
CA TYR A 146 8.79 -4.42 -12.37
C TYR A 146 9.83 -4.18 -11.28
N VAL A 147 11.03 -4.69 -11.50
CA VAL A 147 12.20 -4.41 -10.66
C VAL A 147 13.21 -3.66 -11.52
N THR A 148 13.51 -2.41 -11.15
CA THR A 148 14.34 -1.51 -11.97
C THR A 148 15.30 -0.70 -11.11
N ALA A 149 16.36 -0.17 -11.71
CA ALA A 149 17.19 0.84 -11.05
C ALA A 149 16.36 2.11 -10.70
N PRO A 150 16.75 2.87 -9.66
CA PRO A 150 16.15 4.17 -9.36
C PRO A 150 16.17 5.10 -10.58
N GLY A 151 15.07 5.82 -10.82
CA GLY A 151 14.93 6.74 -11.96
C GLY A 151 14.67 6.09 -13.32
N ALA A 152 14.82 4.77 -13.48
CA ALA A 152 14.57 4.11 -14.75
C ALA A 152 13.07 4.12 -15.14
N ALA A 153 12.78 4.36 -16.42
CA ALA A 153 11.44 4.20 -16.97
C ALA A 153 10.94 2.74 -16.86
N LEU A 154 9.63 2.53 -17.03
CA LEU A 154 9.08 1.18 -17.15
C LEU A 154 9.49 0.59 -18.50
N GLY A 155 10.01 -0.64 -18.47
CA GLY A 155 10.31 -1.44 -19.65
C GLY A 155 9.43 -2.69 -19.69
N THR A 156 10.01 -3.83 -20.02
CA THR A 156 9.36 -5.14 -19.87
C THR A 156 9.19 -5.49 -18.39
N ALA A 157 8.04 -6.07 -18.03
CA ALA A 157 7.79 -6.57 -16.69
C ALA A 157 8.81 -7.66 -16.32
N THR A 158 9.31 -7.61 -15.09
CA THR A 158 10.19 -8.67 -14.54
C THR A 158 9.40 -9.96 -14.32
N LEU A 159 8.16 -9.83 -13.85
CA LEU A 159 7.18 -10.91 -13.78
C LEU A 159 5.89 -10.38 -14.38
N SER A 160 5.34 -11.08 -15.37
CA SER A 160 4.11 -10.68 -16.04
C SER A 160 2.93 -11.56 -15.66
N ASN A 161 1.74 -10.97 -15.65
CA ASN A 161 0.47 -11.65 -15.42
C ASN A 161 0.47 -12.57 -14.19
N VAL A 162 1.06 -12.09 -13.09
CA VAL A 162 1.08 -12.80 -11.81
C VAL A 162 -0.34 -12.76 -11.27
N ALA A 163 -1.00 -13.92 -11.18
CA ALA A 163 -2.32 -14.05 -10.59
C ALA A 163 -2.26 -14.11 -9.06
N PHE A 164 -3.39 -13.91 -8.38
CA PHE A 164 -3.50 -14.19 -6.95
C PHE A 164 -3.05 -15.63 -6.66
N LYS A 165 -2.23 -15.80 -5.61
CA LYS A 165 -1.49 -17.00 -5.22
C LYS A 165 -0.36 -17.41 -6.17
N GLY A 166 -0.03 -16.58 -7.16
CA GLY A 166 1.16 -16.73 -7.97
C GLY A 166 2.43 -16.63 -7.12
N VAL A 167 3.34 -17.55 -7.35
CA VAL A 167 4.66 -17.61 -6.70
C VAL A 167 5.70 -17.71 -7.80
N SER A 168 6.64 -16.77 -7.85
CA SER A 168 7.72 -16.83 -8.84
C SER A 168 8.68 -17.97 -8.54
N ASP A 169 9.48 -18.37 -9.52
CA ASP A 169 10.73 -19.08 -9.24
C ASP A 169 11.69 -18.20 -8.42
N ALA A 170 12.74 -18.81 -7.86
CA ALA A 170 13.77 -18.06 -7.15
C ALA A 170 14.58 -17.23 -8.15
N LEU A 171 14.58 -15.92 -7.95
CA LEU A 171 15.33 -14.94 -8.72
C LEU A 171 16.64 -14.64 -7.99
N GLN A 172 17.75 -14.51 -8.73
CA GLN A 172 18.98 -13.93 -8.19
C GLN A 172 19.29 -12.62 -8.90
N VAL A 173 19.47 -11.56 -8.13
CA VAL A 173 19.83 -10.23 -8.63
C VAL A 173 21.05 -9.71 -7.88
N PRO A 174 21.90 -8.89 -8.52
CA PRO A 174 22.99 -8.21 -7.83
C PRO A 174 22.50 -7.37 -6.64
N ALA A 175 23.35 -7.19 -5.65
CA ALA A 175 23.13 -6.18 -4.63
C ALA A 175 23.16 -4.77 -5.22
N GLY A 176 22.31 -3.89 -4.68
CA GLY A 176 22.16 -2.53 -5.18
C GLY A 176 20.82 -1.92 -4.81
N ASP A 177 20.59 -0.74 -5.37
CA ASP A 177 19.35 0.00 -5.20
C ASP A 177 18.37 -0.33 -6.32
N TYR A 178 17.11 -0.55 -5.92
CA TYR A 178 16.03 -0.93 -6.81
C TYR A 178 14.75 -0.17 -6.50
N ARG A 179 13.84 -0.12 -7.47
CA ARG A 179 12.42 0.18 -7.26
C ARG A 179 11.61 -1.03 -7.66
N VAL A 180 10.66 -1.40 -6.81
CA VAL A 180 9.62 -2.38 -7.10
C VAL A 180 8.36 -1.60 -7.45
N ARG A 181 7.86 -1.81 -8.67
CA ARG A 181 6.65 -1.19 -9.19
C ARG A 181 5.65 -2.26 -9.60
N VAL A 182 4.38 -1.99 -9.39
CA VAL A 182 3.30 -2.91 -9.76
C VAL A 182 2.28 -2.18 -10.62
N THR A 183 1.84 -2.83 -11.70
CA THR A 183 0.71 -2.38 -12.53
C THR A 183 -0.32 -3.52 -12.61
N PRO A 184 -1.61 -3.23 -12.84
CA PRO A 184 -2.54 -4.24 -13.32
C PRO A 184 -2.06 -4.81 -14.66
N THR A 185 -2.24 -6.11 -14.89
CA THR A 185 -1.82 -6.76 -16.16
C THR A 185 -2.40 -6.02 -17.36
N GLY A 186 -1.54 -5.67 -18.32
CA GLY A 186 -1.95 -4.98 -19.55
C GLY A 186 -2.17 -3.46 -19.38
N SER A 187 -1.83 -2.91 -18.22
CA SER A 187 -1.80 -1.47 -17.95
C SER A 187 -0.37 -0.99 -17.71
N SER A 188 -0.09 0.23 -18.15
CA SER A 188 1.14 0.97 -17.81
C SER A 188 1.02 1.84 -16.55
N THR A 189 -0.18 1.88 -15.96
CA THR A 189 -0.43 2.71 -14.76
C THR A 189 0.15 2.03 -13.53
N VAL A 190 1.17 2.65 -12.94
CA VAL A 190 1.76 2.20 -11.66
C VAL A 190 0.79 2.47 -10.53
N VAL A 191 0.39 1.39 -9.85
CA VAL A 191 -0.53 1.43 -8.70
C VAL A 191 0.19 1.21 -7.37
N TYR A 192 1.46 0.83 -7.40
CA TYR A 192 2.33 0.71 -6.24
C TYR A 192 3.77 1.05 -6.65
N ASP A 193 4.45 1.86 -5.87
CA ASP A 193 5.88 2.12 -6.02
C ASP A 193 6.59 2.07 -4.67
N SER A 194 7.60 1.22 -4.52
CA SER A 194 8.36 1.13 -3.27
C SER A 194 9.22 2.37 -2.97
N GLY A 195 9.39 3.28 -3.92
CA GLY A 195 10.55 4.17 -3.92
C GLY A 195 11.85 3.37 -3.98
N THR A 196 12.97 4.01 -3.63
CA THR A 196 14.28 3.33 -3.62
C THR A 196 14.39 2.36 -2.46
N LEU A 197 14.69 1.11 -2.76
CA LEU A 197 14.99 0.01 -1.85
C LEU A 197 16.44 -0.43 -2.04
N SER A 198 17.24 -0.33 -0.98
CA SER A 198 18.60 -0.85 -0.96
C SER A 198 18.60 -2.32 -0.55
N LEU A 199 19.10 -3.19 -1.43
CA LEU A 199 19.20 -4.62 -1.19
C LEU A 199 20.68 -5.01 -1.00
N ALA A 200 21.00 -5.58 0.17
CA ALA A 200 22.35 -6.02 0.51
C ALA A 200 22.61 -7.47 0.06
N ALA A 201 23.82 -7.75 -0.43
CA ALA A 201 24.23 -9.08 -0.85
C ALA A 201 24.08 -10.12 0.27
N GLY A 202 23.82 -11.38 -0.08
CA GLY A 202 23.68 -12.47 0.87
C GLY A 202 22.26 -12.68 1.40
N ALA A 203 21.35 -11.74 1.17
CA ALA A 203 19.96 -11.86 1.61
C ALA A 203 19.18 -12.93 0.82
N ASN A 204 18.27 -13.62 1.51
CA ASN A 204 17.29 -14.52 0.91
C ASN A 204 15.90 -14.08 1.38
N LEU A 205 15.10 -13.54 0.47
CA LEU A 205 13.90 -12.77 0.77
C LEU A 205 12.67 -13.36 0.06
N VAL A 206 11.54 -13.32 0.74
CA VAL A 206 10.22 -13.46 0.10
C VAL A 206 9.56 -12.08 0.07
N ALA A 207 9.29 -11.58 -1.12
CA ALA A 207 8.61 -10.32 -1.34
C ALA A 207 7.15 -10.62 -1.71
N ALA A 208 6.23 -10.40 -0.77
CA ALA A 208 4.83 -10.75 -0.90
C ALA A 208 3.95 -9.51 -1.02
N ALA A 209 3.25 -9.35 -2.14
CA ALA A 209 2.19 -8.35 -2.28
C ALA A 209 0.95 -8.84 -1.53
N VAL A 210 0.49 -8.08 -0.53
CA VAL A 210 -0.77 -8.29 0.20
C VAL A 210 -1.68 -7.09 -0.05
N ASP A 211 -2.97 -7.21 0.26
CA ASP A 211 -3.90 -6.08 0.15
C ASP A 211 -3.42 -4.88 1.01
N ALA A 212 -3.59 -3.66 0.51
CA ALA A 212 -3.33 -2.47 1.31
C ALA A 212 -4.50 -2.20 2.27
N SER A 213 -4.18 -1.81 3.51
CA SER A 213 -5.18 -1.35 4.49
C SER A 213 -5.39 0.17 4.47
N THR A 214 -4.44 0.91 3.88
CA THR A 214 -4.43 2.38 3.84
C THR A 214 -3.66 2.88 2.62
N GLY A 215 -3.89 4.14 2.23
CA GLY A 215 -3.10 4.84 1.22
C GLY A 215 -3.66 4.74 -0.19
N ASN A 216 -2.79 4.95 -1.18
CA ASN A 216 -3.16 5.11 -2.59
C ASN A 216 -3.16 3.82 -3.40
N SER A 217 -2.44 2.82 -2.91
CA SER A 217 -2.22 1.55 -3.61
C SER A 217 -3.25 0.49 -3.22
N PRO A 218 -3.65 -0.41 -4.13
CA PRO A 218 -4.42 -1.59 -3.78
C PRO A 218 -3.58 -2.64 -3.03
N VAL A 219 -2.25 -2.55 -3.05
CA VAL A 219 -1.34 -3.53 -2.44
C VAL A 219 -0.32 -2.88 -1.51
N SER A 220 0.21 -3.66 -0.58
CA SER A 220 1.40 -3.36 0.21
C SER A 220 2.41 -4.49 0.03
N LEU A 221 3.71 -4.20 0.08
CA LEU A 221 4.74 -5.21 -0.06
C LEU A 221 5.26 -5.63 1.32
N LEU A 222 5.13 -6.90 1.66
CA LEU A 222 5.80 -7.50 2.80
C LEU A 222 7.13 -8.08 2.33
N VAL A 223 8.22 -7.66 2.96
CA VAL A 223 9.53 -8.27 2.74
C VAL A 223 9.84 -9.14 3.94
N LEU A 224 9.86 -10.44 3.69
CA LEU A 224 10.06 -11.47 4.70
C LEU A 224 11.52 -11.92 4.68
N THR A 225 12.16 -11.91 5.85
CA THR A 225 13.59 -12.22 5.99
C THR A 225 13.80 -13.52 6.77
N ARG A 226 15.03 -14.02 6.86
CA ARG A 226 15.39 -15.14 7.74
C ARG A 226 15.85 -14.67 9.13
N ASP A 227 15.88 -13.36 9.38
CA ASP A 227 16.22 -12.81 10.68
C ASP A 227 15.03 -12.96 11.64
N ALA A 228 15.24 -13.68 12.74
CA ALA A 228 14.21 -13.88 13.75
C ALA A 228 13.85 -12.58 14.49
N ALA A 229 14.74 -11.59 14.54
CA ALA A 229 14.48 -10.28 15.15
C ALA A 229 13.65 -9.37 14.24
N ALA A 230 13.73 -9.56 12.92
CA ALA A 230 13.01 -8.79 11.91
C ALA A 230 12.44 -9.72 10.82
N PRO A 231 11.49 -10.62 11.17
CA PRO A 231 11.02 -11.67 10.26
C PRO A 231 10.23 -11.10 9.07
N VAL A 232 9.66 -9.91 9.24
CA VAL A 232 8.94 -9.16 8.21
C VAL A 232 9.09 -7.66 8.43
N PHE A 233 9.15 -6.91 7.33
CA PHE A 233 8.87 -5.48 7.34
C PHE A 233 7.98 -5.12 6.15
N GLU A 234 7.13 -4.11 6.35
CA GLU A 234 6.30 -3.58 5.27
C GLU A 234 7.06 -2.50 4.52
N VAL A 235 7.05 -2.61 3.19
CA VAL A 235 7.36 -1.50 2.30
C VAL A 235 6.03 -0.95 1.79
N SER A 236 5.65 0.20 2.33
CA SER A 236 4.45 0.91 1.89
C SER A 236 4.71 1.66 0.59
N ASP A 237 3.65 1.88 -0.17
CA ASP A 237 3.65 2.72 -1.37
C ASP A 237 4.22 4.12 -1.06
N LYS A 238 5.14 4.58 -1.90
CA LYS A 238 5.82 5.88 -1.78
C LYS A 238 5.25 6.93 -2.72
N GLN A 239 4.11 6.65 -3.36
CA GLN A 239 3.43 7.61 -4.21
C GLN A 239 2.48 8.52 -3.42
N ALA A 240 2.47 9.79 -3.79
CA ALA A 240 1.36 10.71 -3.58
C ALA A 240 0.48 10.74 -4.85
N LYS A 241 -0.76 11.17 -4.72
CA LYS A 241 -1.59 11.55 -5.89
C LYS A 241 -1.81 13.04 -5.91
N VAL A 242 -1.71 13.66 -7.08
CA VAL A 242 -1.97 15.10 -7.27
C VAL A 242 -2.84 15.29 -8.49
N ARG A 243 -3.87 16.12 -8.38
CA ARG A 243 -4.61 16.63 -9.55
C ARG A 243 -4.49 18.13 -9.62
N ALA A 244 -4.46 18.68 -10.83
CA ALA A 244 -4.62 20.10 -11.04
C ALA A 244 -6.07 20.42 -11.42
N VAL A 245 -6.60 21.54 -10.93
CA VAL A 245 -7.93 22.05 -11.27
C VAL A 245 -7.79 23.47 -11.79
N HIS A 246 -8.32 23.75 -12.97
CA HIS A 246 -8.37 25.12 -13.48
C HIS A 246 -9.66 25.80 -13.01
N ALA A 247 -9.56 26.76 -12.08
CA ALA A 247 -10.71 27.43 -11.48
C ALA A 247 -10.72 28.96 -11.69
N SER A 248 -9.92 29.47 -12.63
CA SER A 248 -9.88 30.90 -12.97
C SER A 248 -10.88 31.19 -14.10
N PRO A 249 -12.00 31.90 -13.83
CA PRO A 249 -13.13 31.96 -14.78
C PRO A 249 -12.90 32.88 -15.99
N ASP A 250 -11.94 33.80 -15.94
CA ASP A 250 -11.58 34.73 -17.03
C ASP A 250 -10.22 34.40 -17.67
N ALA A 251 -9.55 33.35 -17.21
CA ALA A 251 -8.31 32.88 -17.81
C ALA A 251 -8.60 32.04 -19.05
N PRO A 252 -7.74 32.10 -20.09
CA PRO A 252 -7.75 31.10 -21.15
C PRO A 252 -7.36 29.73 -20.59
N ALA A 253 -7.48 28.68 -21.41
CA ALA A 253 -6.95 27.37 -21.07
C ALA A 253 -5.47 27.45 -20.66
N VAL A 254 -5.03 26.50 -19.84
CA VAL A 254 -3.70 26.49 -19.24
C VAL A 254 -2.98 25.17 -19.45
N ASP A 255 -1.66 25.23 -19.50
CA ASP A 255 -0.79 24.06 -19.49
C ASP A 255 -0.24 23.85 -18.07
N ILE A 256 -0.26 22.61 -17.59
CA ILE A 256 0.21 22.21 -16.27
C ILE A 256 1.56 21.52 -16.40
N LEU A 257 2.54 22.01 -15.65
CA LEU A 257 3.89 21.48 -15.66
C LEU A 257 4.32 21.01 -14.26
N VAL A 258 5.13 19.97 -14.24
CA VAL A 258 5.77 19.42 -13.04
C VAL A 258 7.26 19.32 -13.32
N ASP A 259 8.09 20.00 -12.51
CA ASP A 259 9.54 20.10 -12.70
C ASP A 259 9.89 20.50 -14.17
N ASP A 260 9.25 21.56 -14.67
CA ASP A 260 9.35 22.09 -16.05
C ASP A 260 8.88 21.15 -17.19
N ALA A 261 8.41 19.95 -16.88
CA ALA A 261 7.81 19.05 -17.86
C ALA A 261 6.30 19.22 -17.91
N GLU A 262 5.74 19.46 -19.10
CA GLU A 262 4.30 19.49 -19.32
C GLU A 262 3.68 18.11 -19.05
N VAL A 263 2.70 18.07 -18.14
CA VAL A 263 1.96 16.85 -17.77
C VAL A 263 0.51 16.87 -18.29
N ALA A 264 -0.03 18.05 -18.56
CA ALA A 264 -1.34 18.24 -19.19
C ALA A 264 -1.37 19.59 -19.91
N GLY A 265 -1.73 19.59 -21.19
CA GLY A 265 -1.90 20.80 -22.00
C GLY A 265 -3.37 21.16 -22.22
N ASP A 266 -3.64 22.43 -22.49
CA ASP A 266 -4.95 22.98 -22.88
C ASP A 266 -6.09 22.63 -21.90
N VAL A 267 -5.81 22.68 -20.60
CA VAL A 267 -6.80 22.46 -19.54
C VAL A 267 -7.71 23.70 -19.47
N SER A 268 -8.95 23.55 -19.93
CA SER A 268 -9.95 24.64 -19.95
C SER A 268 -10.64 24.79 -18.59
N PHE A 269 -11.25 25.95 -18.33
CA PHE A 269 -12.10 26.13 -17.15
C PHE A 269 -13.42 25.34 -17.30
N PRO A 270 -13.96 24.67 -16.26
CA PRO A 270 -13.37 24.31 -14.97
C PRO A 270 -12.89 22.84 -14.94
N ALA A 271 -12.09 22.45 -15.93
CA ALA A 271 -11.56 21.10 -16.07
C ALA A 271 -10.46 20.80 -15.04
N ASP A 272 -10.20 19.52 -14.87
CA ASP A 272 -9.16 18.98 -14.01
C ASP A 272 -8.38 17.89 -14.75
N THR A 273 -7.17 17.61 -14.28
CA THR A 273 -6.28 16.62 -14.91
C THR A 273 -6.60 15.17 -14.53
N GLY A 274 -7.52 14.94 -13.60
CA GLY A 274 -7.52 13.74 -12.78
C GLY A 274 -6.24 13.62 -11.94
N TYR A 275 -6.15 12.54 -11.15
CA TYR A 275 -4.98 12.31 -10.30
C TYR A 275 -3.81 11.69 -11.08
N LEU A 276 -2.66 12.35 -11.02
CA LEU A 276 -1.37 11.82 -11.36
C LEU A 276 -0.69 11.23 -10.13
N SER A 277 -0.07 10.05 -10.27
CA SER A 277 0.74 9.46 -9.20
C SER A 277 2.20 9.92 -9.32
N LEU A 278 2.71 10.57 -8.28
CA LEU A 278 4.08 11.07 -8.19
C LEU A 278 4.76 10.49 -6.95
N LEU A 279 6.09 10.31 -6.96
CA LEU A 279 6.80 9.88 -5.75
C LEU A 279 6.75 10.97 -4.68
N ALA A 280 6.76 10.63 -3.40
CA ALA A 280 6.86 11.61 -2.34
C ALA A 280 8.21 12.37 -2.41
N LYS A 281 8.14 13.65 -2.76
CA LYS A 281 9.20 14.66 -2.70
C LYS A 281 8.59 16.04 -2.94
N THR A 282 9.38 17.09 -2.83
CA THR A 282 9.00 18.41 -3.35
C THR A 282 9.08 18.41 -4.86
N TYR A 283 8.00 18.89 -5.50
CA TYR A 283 7.94 19.18 -6.92
C TYR A 283 7.69 20.65 -7.14
N ASN A 284 8.24 21.18 -8.21
CA ASN A 284 7.86 22.50 -8.70
C ASN A 284 6.66 22.35 -9.64
N PHE A 285 5.51 22.91 -9.26
CA PHE A 285 4.31 22.94 -10.08
C PHE A 285 4.19 24.30 -10.74
N LYS A 286 4.01 24.30 -12.07
CA LYS A 286 3.74 25.52 -12.83
C LYS A 286 2.42 25.42 -13.59
N VAL A 287 1.80 26.57 -13.76
CA VAL A 287 0.67 26.75 -14.66
C VAL A 287 1.06 27.81 -15.66
N ASN A 288 1.12 27.45 -16.94
CA ASN A 288 1.37 28.38 -18.02
C ASN A 288 0.05 28.76 -18.69
N ALA A 289 -0.07 29.98 -19.20
CA ALA A 289 -1.13 30.28 -20.16
C ALA A 289 -0.92 29.40 -21.41
N ALA A 290 -1.97 28.74 -21.92
CA ALA A 290 -1.83 27.71 -22.94
C ALA A 290 -1.05 28.20 -24.16
N ASN A 291 -0.17 27.35 -24.68
CA ASN A 291 0.71 27.63 -25.83
C ASN A 291 1.72 28.78 -25.58
N THR A 292 2.01 29.10 -24.31
CA THR A 292 3.04 30.07 -23.93
C THR A 292 4.02 29.48 -22.92
N ALA A 293 5.20 30.08 -22.79
CA ALA A 293 6.16 29.74 -21.73
C ALA A 293 6.01 30.63 -20.48
N THR A 294 4.93 31.41 -20.38
CA THR A 294 4.72 32.34 -19.27
C THR A 294 3.99 31.62 -18.14
N SER A 295 4.69 31.34 -17.05
CA SER A 295 4.11 30.77 -15.85
C SER A 295 3.34 31.85 -15.09
N VAL A 296 2.04 31.61 -14.90
CA VAL A 296 1.15 32.43 -14.06
C VAL A 296 1.08 31.89 -12.63
N ILE A 297 1.44 30.61 -12.43
CA ILE A 297 1.73 30.01 -11.13
C ILE A 297 3.08 29.30 -11.24
N ASP A 298 3.92 29.46 -10.22
CA ASP A 298 5.18 28.75 -10.03
C ASP A 298 5.37 28.54 -8.52
N ALA A 299 5.21 27.29 -8.06
CA ALA A 299 5.21 26.96 -6.64
C ALA A 299 5.82 25.60 -6.34
N ASP A 300 6.65 25.55 -5.30
CA ASP A 300 7.19 24.32 -4.76
C ASP A 300 6.21 23.69 -3.77
N VAL A 301 5.75 22.46 -4.05
CA VAL A 301 4.79 21.73 -3.21
C VAL A 301 5.43 20.45 -2.70
N PRO A 302 5.61 20.28 -1.37
CA PRO A 302 6.05 19.02 -0.79
C PRO A 302 4.94 17.98 -0.87
N LEU A 303 5.19 16.85 -1.52
CA LEU A 303 4.27 15.72 -1.56
C LEU A 303 4.71 14.63 -0.57
N GLU A 304 3.80 14.23 0.29
CA GLU A 304 3.99 13.11 1.21
C GLU A 304 3.39 11.79 0.68
N ALA A 305 4.05 10.68 0.97
CA ALA A 305 3.62 9.35 0.55
C ALA A 305 2.23 9.00 1.11
N GLY A 306 1.38 8.40 0.28
CA GLY A 306 0.02 7.98 0.66
C GLY A 306 -1.00 9.12 0.76
N LYS A 307 -0.60 10.38 0.53
CA LYS A 307 -1.52 11.53 0.49
C LYS A 307 -2.09 11.77 -0.91
N ARG A 308 -3.17 12.55 -0.96
CA ARG A 308 -3.79 13.07 -2.19
C ARG A 308 -3.93 14.58 -2.09
N TYR A 309 -3.69 15.28 -3.20
CA TYR A 309 -3.73 16.74 -3.25
C TYR A 309 -4.53 17.24 -4.45
N SER A 310 -5.29 18.31 -4.24
CA SER A 310 -5.85 19.16 -5.30
C SER A 310 -5.06 20.46 -5.34
N VAL A 311 -4.37 20.70 -6.45
CA VAL A 311 -3.68 21.97 -6.72
C VAL A 311 -4.55 22.78 -7.67
N ILE A 312 -5.11 23.87 -7.17
CA ILE A 312 -6.16 24.62 -7.86
C ILE A 312 -5.59 25.95 -8.32
N ALA A 313 -5.69 26.26 -9.61
CA ALA A 313 -5.41 27.58 -10.14
C ALA A 313 -6.66 28.45 -9.96
N ALA A 314 -6.70 29.24 -8.88
CA ALA A 314 -7.86 30.00 -8.44
C ALA A 314 -7.69 31.52 -8.70
N ASN A 315 -8.78 32.26 -8.52
CA ASN A 315 -8.90 33.71 -8.72
C ASN A 315 -9.03 34.13 -10.19
N LEU A 316 -9.13 35.43 -10.48
CA LEU A 316 -9.13 35.97 -11.84
C LEU A 316 -7.72 35.95 -12.43
N LEU A 317 -7.59 35.94 -13.76
CA LEU A 317 -6.34 35.85 -14.50
C LEU A 317 -5.28 36.88 -14.04
N ALA A 318 -5.72 38.10 -13.74
CA ALA A 318 -4.83 39.18 -13.29
C ALA A 318 -4.23 38.96 -11.89
N SER A 319 -4.75 38.03 -11.10
CA SER A 319 -4.32 37.72 -9.74
C SER A 319 -4.40 36.21 -9.45
N ILE A 320 -4.22 35.40 -10.49
CA ILE A 320 -4.32 33.95 -10.40
C ILE A 320 -3.27 33.42 -9.43
N GLU A 321 -3.68 32.49 -8.56
CA GLU A 321 -2.83 31.96 -7.50
C GLU A 321 -3.13 30.49 -7.22
N PRO A 322 -2.15 29.72 -6.70
CA PRO A 322 -2.39 28.34 -6.31
C PRO A 322 -3.14 28.25 -4.96
N LEU A 323 -4.15 27.39 -4.91
CA LEU A 323 -4.72 26.86 -3.68
C LEU A 323 -4.45 25.36 -3.62
N VAL A 324 -3.71 24.90 -2.60
CA VAL A 324 -3.42 23.48 -2.39
C VAL A 324 -4.31 22.95 -1.28
N LEU A 325 -5.05 21.88 -1.57
CA LEU A 325 -5.92 21.20 -0.60
C LEU A 325 -5.50 19.74 -0.42
N ASP A 326 -5.48 19.29 0.83
CA ASP A 326 -5.33 17.87 1.16
C ASP A 326 -6.66 17.14 0.94
N ASP A 327 -6.62 16.10 0.11
CA ASP A 327 -7.78 15.27 -0.17
C ASP A 327 -7.73 14.00 0.69
N THR A 328 -8.82 13.72 1.42
CA THR A 328 -8.83 12.61 2.36
C THR A 328 -8.97 11.27 1.66
N THR A 329 -8.24 10.27 2.13
CA THR A 329 -8.40 8.87 1.72
C THR A 329 -9.20 8.05 2.73
N ALA A 330 -9.74 8.69 3.77
CA ALA A 330 -10.45 8.01 4.83
C ALA A 330 -11.82 7.53 4.33
N THR A 331 -11.98 6.21 4.24
CA THR A 331 -13.23 5.56 3.83
C THR A 331 -14.43 6.09 4.62
N PRO A 332 -15.53 6.50 3.96
CA PRO A 332 -16.79 6.83 4.64
C PRO A 332 -17.39 5.61 5.36
N ALA A 333 -18.22 5.85 6.38
CA ALA A 333 -19.03 4.78 6.98
C ALA A 333 -19.95 4.09 5.94
N ALA A 334 -20.35 2.85 6.22
CA ALA A 334 -21.23 2.09 5.33
C ALA A 334 -22.55 2.85 5.05
N GLY A 335 -22.94 2.97 3.78
CA GLY A 335 -24.12 3.71 3.35
C GLY A 335 -23.93 5.23 3.23
N LYS A 336 -22.75 5.76 3.57
CA LYS A 336 -22.46 7.19 3.59
C LYS A 336 -21.45 7.61 2.52
N ALA A 337 -21.40 8.92 2.27
CA ALA A 337 -20.40 9.61 1.46
C ALA A 337 -19.70 10.68 2.30
N LYS A 338 -18.52 11.14 1.85
CA LYS A 338 -17.88 12.35 2.38
C LYS A 338 -17.94 13.47 1.37
N LEU A 339 -18.18 14.68 1.82
CA LEU A 339 -18.27 15.88 1.00
C LEU A 339 -17.48 17.03 1.63
N ARG A 340 -16.65 17.71 0.84
CA ARG A 340 -16.10 19.04 1.15
C ARG A 340 -16.66 20.05 0.18
N ILE A 341 -16.97 21.24 0.66
CA ILE A 341 -17.32 22.38 -0.19
C ILE A 341 -16.16 23.35 -0.22
N VAL A 342 -15.88 23.92 -1.38
CA VAL A 342 -14.82 24.91 -1.58
C VAL A 342 -15.38 26.08 -2.37
N HIS A 343 -15.21 27.30 -1.86
CA HIS A 343 -15.64 28.48 -2.57
C HIS A 343 -14.49 29.05 -3.44
N LEU A 344 -14.65 29.02 -4.76
CA LEU A 344 -13.65 29.43 -5.74
C LEU A 344 -14.12 30.54 -6.69
N SER A 345 -15.25 31.19 -6.40
CA SER A 345 -15.65 32.38 -7.15
C SER A 345 -15.04 33.63 -6.50
N PRO A 346 -14.15 34.36 -7.19
CA PRO A 346 -13.39 35.46 -6.58
C PRO A 346 -14.20 36.73 -6.32
N ASP A 347 -15.37 36.86 -6.93
CA ASP A 347 -16.18 38.09 -6.95
C ASP A 347 -17.62 37.88 -6.45
N ALA A 348 -17.96 36.69 -5.92
CA ALA A 348 -19.28 36.39 -5.37
C ALA A 348 -19.50 36.87 -3.92
N GLY A 349 -18.45 37.30 -3.22
CA GLY A 349 -18.50 37.67 -1.81
C GLY A 349 -18.51 36.46 -0.88
N LEU A 350 -19.07 36.60 0.33
CA LEU A 350 -19.32 35.46 1.21
C LEU A 350 -20.56 34.71 0.74
N VAL A 351 -20.56 33.38 0.88
CA VAL A 351 -21.69 32.53 0.47
C VAL A 351 -22.15 31.57 1.55
N ASP A 352 -23.47 31.31 1.56
CA ASP A 352 -24.07 30.23 2.35
C ASP A 352 -24.39 29.05 1.43
N VAL A 353 -24.06 27.84 1.86
CA VAL A 353 -24.26 26.61 1.11
C VAL A 353 -25.31 25.78 1.78
N LEU A 354 -26.35 25.44 1.03
CA LEU A 354 -27.50 24.69 1.50
C LEU A 354 -27.62 23.37 0.74
N ALA A 355 -28.09 22.34 1.44
CA ALA A 355 -28.45 21.05 0.88
C ALA A 355 -29.88 20.71 1.31
N ASN A 356 -30.78 20.48 0.35
CA ASN A 356 -32.21 20.25 0.59
C ASN A 356 -32.84 21.34 1.47
N ASP A 357 -32.51 22.61 1.19
CA ASP A 357 -32.93 23.81 1.92
C ASP A 357 -32.43 23.94 3.38
N ALA A 358 -31.61 22.99 3.86
CA ALA A 358 -30.91 23.12 5.14
C ALA A 358 -29.50 23.70 4.91
N GLU A 359 -29.11 24.68 5.72
CA GLU A 359 -27.76 25.25 5.70
C GLU A 359 -26.73 24.19 6.13
N LEU A 360 -25.72 24.00 5.28
CA LEU A 360 -24.61 23.08 5.50
C LEU A 360 -23.34 23.81 5.93
N ALA A 361 -23.11 25.01 5.39
CA ALA A 361 -22.05 25.93 5.78
C ALA A 361 -22.47 27.37 5.49
N GLY A 362 -22.25 28.29 6.43
CA GLY A 362 -22.53 29.71 6.29
C GLY A 362 -21.27 30.55 6.22
N ASP A 363 -21.39 31.77 5.65
CA ASP A 363 -20.32 32.77 5.56
C ASP A 363 -18.99 32.24 4.97
N VAL A 364 -19.06 31.33 4.00
CA VAL A 364 -17.87 30.73 3.38
C VAL A 364 -17.18 31.77 2.50
N ALA A 365 -15.92 32.11 2.80
CA ALA A 365 -15.15 33.10 2.04
C ALA A 365 -14.45 32.48 0.83
N PHE A 366 -14.03 33.32 -0.13
CA PHE A 366 -13.23 32.88 -1.26
C PHE A 366 -11.96 32.15 -0.80
N LYS A 367 -11.70 30.99 -1.41
CA LYS A 367 -10.66 29.98 -1.09
C LYS A 367 -10.88 29.20 0.20
N ASP A 368 -11.91 29.50 0.98
CA ASP A 368 -12.24 28.66 2.12
C ASP A 368 -12.79 27.32 1.64
N ALA A 369 -12.39 26.29 2.38
CA ALA A 369 -12.86 24.94 2.22
C ALA A 369 -13.42 24.46 3.55
N THR A 370 -14.58 23.81 3.51
CA THR A 370 -15.09 23.12 4.70
C THR A 370 -14.14 21.97 5.08
N GLY A 371 -14.29 21.43 6.28
CA GLY A 371 -13.86 20.05 6.52
C GLY A 371 -14.65 19.07 5.63
N TYR A 372 -14.16 17.83 5.52
CA TYR A 372 -14.99 16.76 4.95
C TYR A 372 -16.10 16.40 5.93
N LEU A 373 -17.34 16.59 5.48
CA LEU A 373 -18.57 16.24 6.18
C LEU A 373 -19.01 14.84 5.74
N GLU A 374 -19.41 14.00 6.69
CA GLU A 374 -19.96 12.68 6.37
C GLU A 374 -21.49 12.76 6.32
N VAL A 375 -22.06 12.41 5.17
CA VAL A 375 -23.49 12.54 4.84
C VAL A 375 -24.03 11.23 4.27
N ASP A 376 -25.35 11.04 4.30
CA ASP A 376 -25.95 9.84 3.72
C ASP A 376 -25.81 9.85 2.19
N ALA A 377 -25.65 8.68 1.58
CA ALA A 377 -25.66 8.58 0.12
C ALA A 377 -27.05 8.91 -0.44
N GLY A 378 -27.11 9.65 -1.55
CA GLY A 378 -28.36 10.07 -2.17
C GLY A 378 -28.23 11.31 -3.06
N ASP A 379 -29.36 11.80 -3.53
CA ASP A 379 -29.46 13.03 -4.32
C ASP A 379 -29.74 14.24 -3.42
N TYR A 380 -28.95 15.29 -3.61
CA TYR A 380 -29.06 16.54 -2.87
C TYR A 380 -29.36 17.70 -3.81
N ALA A 381 -30.40 18.48 -3.51
CA ALA A 381 -30.60 19.79 -4.11
C ALA A 381 -29.68 20.79 -3.40
N VAL A 382 -28.60 21.18 -4.07
CA VAL A 382 -27.60 22.12 -3.55
C VAL A 382 -27.95 23.53 -4.01
N LYS A 383 -27.88 24.48 -3.08
CA LYS A 383 -27.98 25.92 -3.36
C LYS A 383 -26.78 26.63 -2.75
N VAL A 384 -26.28 27.63 -3.47
CA VAL A 384 -25.30 28.59 -2.96
C VAL A 384 -25.96 29.95 -2.99
N ASN A 385 -26.19 30.53 -1.82
CA ASN A 385 -26.81 31.84 -1.65
C ASN A 385 -25.74 32.88 -1.33
N ALA A 386 -26.02 34.14 -1.66
CA ALA A 386 -25.25 35.25 -1.10
C ALA A 386 -25.45 35.27 0.43
N ALA A 387 -24.36 35.37 1.19
CA ALA A 387 -24.38 35.18 2.64
C ALA A 387 -25.41 36.05 3.37
N GLY A 388 -26.13 35.45 4.31
CA GLY A 388 -27.17 36.11 5.11
C GLY A 388 -28.44 36.45 4.33
N THR A 389 -28.61 35.95 3.10
CA THR A 389 -29.78 36.23 2.24
C THR A 389 -30.41 34.96 1.67
N ALA A 390 -31.64 35.07 1.17
CA ALA A 390 -32.30 34.01 0.41
C ALA A 390 -32.02 34.08 -1.10
N THR A 391 -31.10 34.94 -1.54
CA THR A 391 -30.79 35.13 -2.95
C THR A 391 -29.85 34.03 -3.42
N THR A 392 -30.41 33.05 -4.12
CA THR A 392 -29.65 31.95 -4.72
C THR A 392 -28.87 32.40 -5.95
N ALA A 393 -27.56 32.22 -5.89
CA ALA A 393 -26.63 32.51 -6.98
C ALA A 393 -26.33 31.24 -7.82
N ILE A 394 -26.24 30.07 -7.18
CA ILE A 394 -26.06 28.78 -7.85
C ILE A 394 -27.10 27.78 -7.31
N SER A 395 -27.68 26.97 -8.19
CA SER A 395 -28.51 25.84 -7.79
C SER A 395 -28.26 24.64 -8.68
N GLY A 396 -28.19 23.44 -8.11
CA GLY A 396 -28.00 22.21 -8.88
C GLY A 396 -28.27 20.96 -8.06
N ASN A 397 -28.23 19.81 -8.73
CA ASN A 397 -28.40 18.51 -8.08
C ASN A 397 -27.04 17.80 -8.00
N VAL A 398 -26.70 17.30 -6.82
CA VAL A 398 -25.47 16.52 -6.58
C VAL A 398 -25.86 15.14 -6.07
N THR A 399 -25.46 14.10 -6.82
CA THR A 399 -25.64 12.70 -6.43
C THR A 399 -24.39 12.19 -5.71
N LEU A 400 -24.54 11.77 -4.46
CA LEU A 400 -23.47 11.22 -3.64
C LEU A 400 -23.65 9.70 -3.50
N LEU A 401 -22.66 8.93 -3.96
CA LEU A 401 -22.68 7.48 -3.87
C LEU A 401 -22.04 6.99 -2.57
N SER A 402 -22.56 5.88 -2.02
CA SER A 402 -21.99 5.25 -0.83
C SER A 402 -20.51 4.88 -1.03
N GLY A 403 -19.68 5.19 -0.05
CA GLY A 403 -18.23 4.95 -0.06
C GLY A 403 -17.41 5.96 -0.87
N LYS A 404 -18.06 6.96 -1.50
CA LYS A 404 -17.38 7.99 -2.28
C LYS A 404 -17.08 9.25 -1.46
N ILE A 405 -16.00 9.91 -1.85
CA ILE A 405 -15.48 11.15 -1.26
C ILE A 405 -15.53 12.20 -2.37
N TYR A 406 -16.13 13.36 -2.10
CA TYR A 406 -16.35 14.41 -3.09
C TYR A 406 -15.81 15.75 -2.61
N SER A 407 -15.29 16.52 -3.57
CA SER A 407 -15.08 17.96 -3.43
C SER A 407 -16.03 18.69 -4.38
N VAL A 408 -16.89 19.55 -3.84
CA VAL A 408 -17.82 20.39 -4.60
C VAL A 408 -17.29 21.82 -4.56
N TYR A 409 -16.98 22.34 -5.74
CA TYR A 409 -16.42 23.67 -5.93
C TYR A 409 -17.49 24.61 -6.45
N ALA A 410 -17.73 25.72 -5.76
CA ALA A 410 -18.48 26.85 -6.31
C ALA A 410 -17.51 27.70 -7.13
N VAL A 411 -17.58 27.60 -8.46
CA VAL A 411 -16.66 28.24 -9.42
C VAL A 411 -17.38 29.30 -10.25
N GLY A 412 -16.65 30.02 -11.10
CA GLY A 412 -17.22 31.01 -12.01
C GLY A 412 -17.12 32.43 -11.49
N SER A 413 -17.58 33.39 -12.27
CA SER A 413 -17.66 34.80 -11.89
C SER A 413 -19.10 35.26 -11.69
N ALA A 414 -19.33 36.07 -10.66
CA ALA A 414 -20.60 36.74 -10.37
C ALA A 414 -20.83 38.00 -11.22
N ALA A 415 -19.81 38.46 -11.96
CA ALA A 415 -19.91 39.65 -12.80
C ALA A 415 -20.92 39.47 -13.95
N GLY A 416 -21.71 40.52 -14.20
CA GLY A 416 -22.69 40.53 -15.28
C GLY A 416 -22.02 40.37 -16.66
N GLY A 417 -22.41 39.33 -17.41
CA GLY A 417 -21.87 39.02 -18.73
C GLY A 417 -20.52 38.29 -18.70
N ALA A 418 -20.12 37.70 -17.57
CA ALA A 418 -18.94 36.86 -17.48
C ALA A 418 -19.00 35.71 -18.51
N THR A 419 -17.83 35.39 -19.10
CA THR A 419 -17.65 34.25 -20.03
C THR A 419 -17.98 32.93 -19.36
N ASN A 420 -17.63 32.81 -18.08
CA ASN A 420 -17.88 31.65 -17.25
C ASN A 420 -18.67 32.10 -16.00
N PRO A 421 -20.01 32.05 -16.04
CA PRO A 421 -20.84 32.43 -14.90
C PRO A 421 -20.71 31.41 -13.75
N LEU A 422 -21.27 31.77 -12.59
CA LEU A 422 -21.29 30.92 -11.40
C LEU A 422 -21.87 29.52 -11.67
N ASP A 423 -21.17 28.48 -11.24
CA ASP A 423 -21.58 27.07 -11.39
C ASP A 423 -20.98 26.17 -10.30
N LEU A 424 -21.47 24.93 -10.20
CA LEU A 424 -20.90 23.88 -9.36
C LEU A 424 -20.04 22.92 -10.20
N LYS A 425 -18.77 22.76 -9.80
CA LYS A 425 -17.92 21.67 -10.26
C LYS A 425 -17.84 20.60 -9.19
N VAL A 426 -18.27 19.38 -9.49
CA VAL A 426 -18.20 18.23 -8.57
C VAL A 426 -17.07 17.31 -9.01
N LEU A 427 -16.13 17.02 -8.11
CA LEU A 427 -15.06 16.04 -8.32
C LEU A 427 -15.16 14.91 -7.31
N THR A 428 -14.84 13.69 -7.77
CA THR A 428 -14.67 12.52 -6.90
C THR A 428 -13.20 12.40 -6.50
N ASP A 429 -12.93 12.19 -5.23
CA ASP A 429 -11.58 12.14 -4.66
C ASP A 429 -11.05 10.70 -4.52
N ASN A 430 -11.89 9.68 -4.72
CA ASN A 430 -11.53 8.26 -4.58
C ASN A 430 -12.14 7.23 -5.55
#